data_AF-A0A8T6LLV1-F1
#
_entry.id   AF-A0A8T6LLV1-F1
#
_cell.length_a   1.000
_cell.length_b   1.000
_cell.length_c   1.000
_cell.angle_alpha   90.00
_cell.angle_beta   90.00
_cell.angle_gamma   90.00
#
_symmetry.space_group_name_H-M   'P 1'
#
loop_
_entity.id
_entity.type
_entity.pdbx_description
1 polymer ?
#
loop_
_entity_poly.entity_id
_entity_poly.type
_entity_poly.pdbx_seq_one_letter_code
_entity_poly.pdbx_strand_id
1 'polypeptide(L)'
;MPKSSAQYQRDYIAAQKAKGLKRTVLWLQPEDVNLFQTAARQPHALGKLRRRIRAEIEPDIRKKVEADLTRKTQRAILAQKRAQVRRQQASSNRPPELIRFAKRPPGTVRNRLKKFGWVYDLGRAVWILPDDPAVWPDTERLLKELEGYEIERLIEPLD
;
A
#
# COMPACT_ATOMS: atom_id res chain seq x y z
N MET A 1 -52.16 -2.16 -23.71
CA MET A 1 -52.12 -1.55 -22.36
C MET A 1 -50.83 -0.76 -22.22
N PRO A 2 -50.86 0.55 -21.98
CA PRO A 2 -49.65 1.31 -21.70
C PRO A 2 -49.00 0.77 -20.42
N LYS A 3 -47.68 0.59 -20.42
CA LYS A 3 -46.95 0.08 -19.25
C LYS A 3 -47.09 1.07 -18.08
N SER A 4 -47.16 0.56 -16.85
CA SER A 4 -47.20 1.42 -15.66
C SER A 4 -45.83 2.10 -15.45
N SER A 5 -45.82 3.26 -14.81
CA SER A 5 -44.58 4.01 -14.47
C SER A 5 -43.57 3.15 -13.71
N ALA A 6 -44.05 2.28 -12.82
CA ALA A 6 -43.24 1.32 -12.08
C ALA A 6 -42.57 0.27 -12.98
N GLN A 7 -43.23 -0.13 -14.07
CA GLN A 7 -42.67 -1.06 -15.06
C GLN A 7 -41.55 -0.39 -15.87
N TYR A 8 -41.73 0.85 -16.30
CA TYR A 8 -40.67 1.60 -17.00
C TYR A 8 -39.41 1.78 -16.14
N GLN A 9 -39.57 2.04 -14.84
CA GLN A 9 -38.45 2.18 -13.92
C GLN A 9 -37.69 0.87 -13.73
N ARG A 10 -38.39 -0.26 -13.62
CA ARG A 10 -37.78 -1.60 -13.54
C ARG A 10 -36.99 -1.93 -14.80
N ASP A 11 -37.58 -1.69 -15.97
CA ASP A 11 -36.94 -1.93 -17.27
C ASP A 11 -35.68 -1.05 -17.43
N TYR A 12 -35.74 0.21 -17.01
CA TYR A 12 -34.59 1.13 -17.03
C TYR A 12 -33.46 0.69 -16.09
N ILE A 13 -33.77 0.31 -14.85
CA ILE A 13 -32.77 -0.17 -13.87
C ILE A 13 -32.10 -1.46 -14.39
N ALA A 14 -32.88 -2.37 -14.97
CA ALA A 14 -32.36 -3.59 -15.58
C ALA A 14 -31.38 -3.28 -16.73
N ALA A 15 -31.73 -2.33 -17.61
CA ALA A 15 -30.87 -1.90 -18.71
C ALA A 15 -29.57 -1.24 -18.22
N GLN A 16 -29.60 -0.43 -17.15
CA GLN A 16 -28.40 0.18 -16.59
C GLN A 16 -27.49 -0.83 -15.89
N LYS A 17 -28.06 -1.83 -15.21
CA LYS A 17 -27.31 -2.96 -14.64
C LYS A 17 -26.63 -3.79 -15.72
N ALA A 18 -27.30 -4.04 -16.85
CA ALA A 18 -26.74 -4.73 -18.00
C ALA A 18 -25.55 -3.98 -18.62
N LYS A 19 -25.54 -2.64 -18.55
CA LYS A 19 -24.41 -1.79 -18.96
C LYS A 19 -23.25 -1.74 -17.96
N GLY A 20 -23.25 -2.57 -16.91
CA GLY A 20 -22.17 -2.65 -15.92
C GLY A 20 -22.20 -1.54 -14.85
N LEU A 21 -23.20 -0.65 -14.90
CA LEU A 21 -23.39 0.45 -13.96
C LEU A 21 -24.11 -0.03 -12.69
N LYS A 22 -23.56 -1.08 -12.05
CA LYS A 22 -24.16 -1.77 -10.89
C LYS A 22 -24.42 -0.86 -9.67
N ARG A 23 -23.74 0.29 -9.59
CA ARG A 23 -23.79 1.24 -8.47
C ARG A 23 -24.75 2.41 -8.66
N THR A 24 -25.34 2.59 -9.83
CA THR A 24 -26.34 3.65 -10.06
C THR A 24 -27.71 3.19 -9.57
N VAL A 25 -27.79 2.87 -8.28
CA VAL A 25 -29.06 2.90 -7.57
C VAL A 25 -29.35 4.39 -7.36
N LEU A 26 -30.14 4.99 -8.25
CA LEU A 26 -30.83 6.23 -7.93
C LEU A 26 -31.75 5.91 -6.76
N TRP A 27 -31.36 6.36 -5.56
CA TRP A 27 -32.11 6.25 -4.32
C TRP A 27 -33.37 7.15 -4.37
N LEU A 28 -34.23 6.94 -5.35
CA LEU A 28 -35.53 7.57 -5.40
C LEU A 28 -36.58 6.48 -5.23
N GLN A 29 -37.25 6.49 -4.08
CA GLN A 29 -38.49 5.74 -3.95
C GLN A 29 -39.56 6.44 -4.82
N PRO A 30 -40.56 5.71 -5.34
CA PRO A 30 -41.62 6.31 -6.15
C PRO A 30 -42.36 7.46 -5.44
N GLU A 31 -42.42 7.39 -4.11
CA GLU A 31 -42.98 8.41 -3.22
C GLU A 31 -42.19 9.74 -3.26
N ASP A 32 -40.87 9.67 -3.48
CA ASP A 32 -39.98 10.84 -3.49
C ASP A 32 -40.03 11.61 -4.81
N VAL A 33 -40.62 11.06 -5.88
CA VAL A 33 -40.59 11.65 -7.23
C VAL A 33 -41.18 13.05 -7.25
N ASN A 34 -42.29 13.28 -6.53
CA ASN A 34 -42.93 14.60 -6.45
C ASN A 34 -42.09 15.60 -5.63
N LEU A 35 -41.43 15.13 -4.56
CA LEU A 35 -40.50 15.94 -3.77
C LEU A 35 -39.30 16.37 -4.63
N PHE A 36 -38.74 15.46 -5.43
CA PHE A 36 -37.63 15.78 -6.33
C PHE A 36 -38.04 16.66 -7.51
N GLN A 37 -39.25 16.52 -8.06
CA GLN A 37 -39.77 17.44 -9.07
C GLN A 37 -39.95 18.86 -8.50
N THR A 38 -40.44 18.96 -7.26
CA THR A 38 -40.59 20.24 -6.57
C THR A 38 -39.23 20.86 -6.23
N ALA A 39 -38.26 20.04 -5.82
CA ALA A 39 -36.89 20.44 -5.57
C ALA A 39 -36.15 20.87 -6.85
N ALA A 40 -36.37 20.18 -7.96
CA ALA A 40 -35.81 20.51 -9.28
C ALA A 40 -36.35 21.85 -9.82
N ARG A 41 -37.60 22.20 -9.46
CA ARG A 41 -38.18 23.52 -9.77
C ARG A 41 -37.57 24.66 -8.95
N GLN A 42 -36.80 24.37 -7.90
CA GLN A 42 -36.16 25.38 -7.03
C GLN A 42 -34.65 25.14 -6.88
N PRO A 43 -33.87 25.24 -7.98
CA PRO A 43 -32.44 24.98 -7.96
C PRO A 43 -31.66 25.90 -6.99
N HIS A 44 -32.13 27.14 -6.82
CA HIS A 44 -31.52 28.11 -5.91
C HIS A 44 -31.71 27.76 -4.43
N ALA A 45 -32.85 27.18 -4.06
CA ALA A 45 -33.12 26.76 -2.67
C ALA A 45 -32.24 25.57 -2.28
N LEU A 46 -32.09 24.60 -3.19
CA LEU A 46 -31.14 23.49 -3.03
C LEU A 46 -29.69 23.96 -2.93
N GLY A 47 -29.31 24.96 -3.73
CA GLY A 47 -27.99 25.59 -3.64
C GLY A 47 -27.71 26.20 -2.27
N LYS A 48 -28.68 26.94 -1.70
CA LYS A 48 -28.58 27.51 -0.35
C LYS A 48 -28.51 26.43 0.74
N LEU A 49 -29.34 25.40 0.64
CA LEU A 49 -29.34 24.29 1.59
C LEU A 49 -28.01 23.52 1.56
N ARG A 50 -27.47 23.23 0.37
CA ARG A 50 -26.15 22.59 0.21
C ARG A 50 -25.03 23.42 0.82
N ARG A 51 -25.07 24.75 0.66
CA ARG A 51 -24.09 25.66 1.29
C ARG A 51 -24.19 25.63 2.81
N ARG A 52 -25.40 25.64 3.38
CA ARG A 52 -25.63 25.56 4.82
C ARG A 52 -25.15 24.23 5.40
N ILE A 53 -25.53 23.12 4.77
CA ILE A 53 -25.09 21.76 5.17
C ILE A 53 -23.57 21.63 5.09
N ARG A 54 -22.93 22.17 4.03
CA ARG A 54 -21.46 22.20 3.96
C ARG A 54 -20.86 23.00 5.11
N ALA A 55 -21.35 24.21 5.37
CA ALA A 55 -20.83 25.04 6.46
C ALA A 55 -20.95 24.38 7.84
N GLU A 56 -22.00 23.59 8.07
CA GLU A 56 -22.20 22.84 9.33
C GLU A 56 -21.34 21.58 9.43
N ILE A 57 -21.23 20.78 8.36
CA ILE A 57 -20.57 19.46 8.41
C ILE A 57 -19.05 19.56 8.16
N GLU A 58 -18.62 20.50 7.32
CA GLU A 58 -17.22 20.67 6.92
C GLU A 58 -16.23 20.88 8.10
N PRO A 59 -16.52 21.69 9.13
CA PRO A 59 -15.61 21.83 10.27
C PRO A 59 -15.42 20.52 11.05
N ASP A 60 -16.48 19.74 11.23
CA ASP A 60 -16.42 18.46 11.95
C ASP A 60 -15.67 17.38 11.15
N ILE A 61 -15.86 17.35 9.83
CA ILE A 61 -15.07 16.49 8.95
C ILE A 61 -13.60 16.89 8.99
N ARG A 62 -13.28 18.19 8.91
CA ARG A 62 -11.89 18.68 8.98
C ARG A 62 -11.21 18.25 10.27
N LYS A 63 -11.86 18.45 11.42
CA LYS A 63 -11.36 17.99 12.73
C LYS A 63 -11.11 16.47 12.78
N LYS A 64 -12.03 15.67 12.23
CA LYS A 64 -11.87 14.21 12.16
C LYS A 64 -10.70 13.81 11.26
N VAL A 65 -10.56 14.45 10.10
CA VAL A 65 -9.45 14.20 9.17
C VAL A 65 -8.11 14.59 9.79
N GLU A 66 -8.03 15.75 10.46
CA GLU A 66 -6.83 16.18 11.19
C GLU A 66 -6.45 15.19 12.30
N ALA A 67 -7.42 14.71 13.09
CA ALA A 67 -7.20 13.70 14.12
C ALA A 67 -6.70 12.37 13.54
N ASP A 68 -7.23 11.94 12.39
CA ASP A 68 -6.77 10.72 11.74
C ASP A 68 -5.39 10.87 11.09
N LEU A 69 -5.11 12.02 10.48
CA LEU A 69 -3.79 12.33 9.92
C LEU A 69 -2.75 12.37 11.04
N THR A 70 -3.00 13.09 12.13
CA THR A 70 -2.09 13.13 13.28
C THR A 70 -1.81 11.74 13.87
N ARG A 71 -2.84 10.89 14.03
CA ARG A 71 -2.67 9.48 14.45
C ARG A 71 -1.81 8.68 13.47
N LYS A 72 -2.03 8.82 12.16
CA LYS A 72 -1.23 8.14 11.12
C LYS A 72 0.22 8.60 11.14
N THR A 73 0.45 9.91 11.25
CA THR A 73 1.81 10.49 11.34
C THR A 73 2.52 10.01 12.59
N GLN A 74 1.87 10.02 13.76
CA GLN A 74 2.45 9.51 15.01
C GLN A 74 2.82 8.03 14.90
N ARG A 75 1.96 7.20 14.29
CA ARG A 75 2.26 5.79 14.02
C ARG A 75 3.45 5.62 13.06
N ALA A 76 3.53 6.44 12.01
CA ALA A 76 4.64 6.41 11.06
C ALA A 76 5.96 6.81 11.74
N ILE A 77 5.97 7.86 12.57
CA ILE A 77 7.13 8.29 13.35
C ILE A 77 7.57 7.18 14.31
N LEU A 78 6.62 6.54 15.01
CA LEU A 78 6.93 5.41 15.88
C LEU A 78 7.51 4.22 15.11
N ALA A 79 6.99 3.93 13.91
CA ALA A 79 7.53 2.89 13.04
C ALA A 79 8.96 3.23 12.57
N GLN A 80 9.22 4.48 12.19
CA GLN A 80 10.55 4.96 11.84
C GLN A 80 11.52 4.89 13.02
N LYS A 81 11.12 5.33 14.22
CA LYS A 81 11.94 5.21 15.43
C LYS A 81 12.23 3.75 15.77
N ARG A 82 11.25 2.85 15.65
CA ARG A 82 11.45 1.40 15.83
C ARG A 82 12.38 0.82 14.76
N ALA A 83 12.26 1.25 13.51
CA ALA A 83 13.17 0.85 12.43
C ALA A 83 14.58 1.38 12.68
N GLN A 84 14.75 2.61 13.18
CA GLN A 84 16.04 3.19 13.53
C GLN A 84 16.68 2.51 14.73
N VAL A 85 15.91 2.21 15.79
CA VAL A 85 16.38 1.42 16.94
C VAL A 85 16.75 0.01 16.49
N ARG A 86 15.98 -0.61 15.60
CA ARG A 86 16.36 -1.89 14.97
C ARG A 86 17.63 -1.77 14.13
N ARG A 87 17.83 -0.66 13.39
CA ARG A 87 19.08 -0.38 12.64
C ARG A 87 20.28 -0.18 13.58
N GLN A 88 20.10 0.48 14.72
CA GLN A 88 21.13 0.70 15.74
C GLN A 88 21.47 -0.59 16.52
N GLN A 89 20.46 -1.39 16.88
CA GLN A 89 20.67 -2.72 17.45
C GLN A 89 21.25 -3.71 16.44
N ALA A 90 21.05 -3.48 15.14
CA ALA A 90 21.59 -4.29 14.07
C ALA A 90 23.05 -3.96 13.72
N SER A 91 23.70 -2.93 14.29
CA SER A 91 25.14 -2.79 14.06
C SER A 91 25.94 -3.97 14.62
N SER A 92 25.39 -4.72 15.58
CA SER A 92 25.97 -6.00 16.05
C SER A 92 25.45 -7.25 15.34
N ASN A 93 24.36 -7.18 14.56
CA ASN A 93 23.70 -8.32 13.88
C ASN A 93 23.48 -8.07 12.36
N ARG A 94 24.26 -7.18 11.74
CA ARG A 94 24.15 -6.96 10.29
C ARG A 94 24.94 -8.07 9.59
N PRO A 95 24.34 -8.84 8.68
CA PRO A 95 25.13 -9.71 7.81
C PRO A 95 26.11 -8.84 7.01
N PRO A 96 27.30 -9.35 6.67
CA PRO A 96 28.26 -8.63 5.85
C PRO A 96 27.61 -8.16 4.55
N GLU A 97 27.88 -6.91 4.17
CA GLU A 97 27.38 -6.31 2.93
C GLU A 97 27.96 -7.01 1.70
N LEU A 98 29.16 -7.55 1.85
CA LEU A 98 29.97 -8.12 0.80
C LEU A 98 30.49 -9.49 1.23
N ILE A 99 30.37 -10.50 0.36
CA ILE A 99 31.00 -11.81 0.59
C ILE A 99 31.87 -12.22 -0.59
N ARG A 100 33.08 -12.70 -0.28
CA ARG A 100 33.98 -13.33 -1.25
C ARG A 100 34.15 -14.80 -0.88
N PHE A 101 34.11 -15.67 -1.88
CA PHE A 101 34.37 -17.09 -1.70
C PHE A 101 35.83 -17.39 -2.03
N ALA A 102 36.59 -18.00 -1.12
CA ALA A 102 37.95 -18.47 -1.42
C ALA A 102 37.93 -19.64 -2.43
N LYS A 103 36.90 -20.51 -2.35
CA LYS A 103 36.68 -21.62 -3.27
C LYS A 103 35.44 -21.38 -4.12
N ARG A 104 35.52 -21.64 -5.43
CA ARG A 104 34.40 -21.41 -6.35
C ARG A 104 33.16 -22.23 -5.92
N PRO A 105 32.04 -21.59 -5.54
CA PRO A 105 30.88 -22.32 -5.06
C PRO A 105 30.16 -23.04 -6.22
N PRO A 106 29.55 -24.22 -5.96
CA PRO A 106 28.77 -24.93 -6.96
C PRO A 106 27.59 -24.09 -7.47
N GLY A 107 27.10 -24.40 -8.67
CA GLY A 107 26.01 -23.62 -9.31
C GLY A 107 24.74 -23.56 -8.46
N THR A 108 24.46 -24.59 -7.66
CA THR A 108 23.33 -24.65 -6.73
C THR A 108 23.39 -23.56 -5.66
N VAL A 109 24.57 -23.33 -5.07
CA VAL A 109 24.81 -22.28 -4.07
C VAL A 109 24.66 -20.89 -4.69
N ARG A 110 25.21 -20.69 -5.90
CA ARG A 110 25.10 -19.42 -6.62
C ARG A 110 23.65 -19.08 -6.97
N ASN A 111 22.84 -20.06 -7.33
CA ASN A 111 21.42 -19.86 -7.60
C ASN A 111 20.62 -19.56 -6.33
N ARG A 112 20.99 -20.14 -5.18
CA ARG A 112 20.39 -19.77 -3.89
C ARG A 112 20.70 -18.32 -3.52
N LEU A 113 21.97 -17.90 -3.63
CA LEU A 113 22.37 -16.51 -3.37
C LEU A 113 21.54 -15.52 -4.19
N LYS A 114 21.42 -15.77 -5.51
CA LYS A 114 20.56 -14.97 -6.40
C LYS A 114 19.10 -14.95 -5.97
N LYS A 115 18.55 -16.08 -5.50
CA LYS A 115 17.16 -16.15 -5.00
C LYS A 115 16.95 -15.28 -3.75
N PHE A 116 17.96 -15.17 -2.90
CA PHE A 116 17.96 -14.29 -1.73
C PHE A 116 18.34 -12.84 -2.05
N GLY A 117 18.43 -12.49 -3.34
CA GLY A 117 18.68 -11.13 -3.80
C GLY A 117 20.16 -10.77 -3.96
N TRP A 118 21.10 -11.65 -3.62
CA TRP A 118 22.52 -11.34 -3.76
C TRP A 118 22.91 -11.12 -5.22
N VAL A 119 23.57 -10.00 -5.48
CA VAL A 119 24.06 -9.62 -6.82
C VAL A 119 25.55 -9.92 -6.89
N TYR A 120 25.98 -10.60 -7.96
CA TYR A 120 27.39 -10.87 -8.18
C TYR A 120 28.03 -9.75 -8.99
N ASP A 121 29.00 -9.05 -8.39
CA ASP A 121 29.85 -8.09 -9.09
C ASP A 121 31.06 -8.82 -9.70
N LEU A 122 31.11 -8.82 -11.03
CA LEU A 122 32.18 -9.42 -11.83
C LEU A 122 33.51 -8.67 -11.67
N GLY A 123 33.49 -7.35 -11.46
CA GLY A 123 34.70 -6.52 -11.38
C GLY A 123 35.45 -6.72 -10.07
N ARG A 124 34.73 -6.89 -8.97
CA ARG A 124 35.30 -7.15 -7.64
C ARG A 124 35.35 -8.63 -7.27
N ALA A 125 34.70 -9.50 -8.06
CA ALA A 125 34.48 -10.92 -7.77
C ALA A 125 33.79 -11.17 -6.41
N VAL A 126 32.89 -10.27 -6.02
CA VAL A 126 32.21 -10.25 -4.71
C VAL A 126 30.70 -10.35 -4.91
N TRP A 127 30.02 -10.98 -3.96
CA TRP A 127 28.57 -10.95 -3.87
C TRP A 127 28.12 -9.83 -2.94
N ILE A 128 27.17 -9.04 -3.40
CA ILE A 128 26.63 -7.85 -2.73
C ILE A 128 25.22 -8.17 -2.25
N LEU A 129 24.94 -7.94 -0.97
CA LEU A 129 23.61 -8.05 -0.40
C LEU A 129 22.81 -6.75 -0.68
N PRO A 130 21.59 -6.81 -1.24
CA PRO A 130 20.74 -5.63 -1.37
C PRO A 130 20.32 -5.06 0.00
N ASP A 131 20.08 -3.76 0.06
CA ASP A 131 19.73 -3.00 1.28
C ASP A 131 18.33 -3.28 1.87
N ASP A 132 17.76 -4.46 1.64
CA ASP A 132 16.47 -4.85 2.21
C ASP A 132 16.63 -5.55 3.58
N PRO A 133 16.18 -4.92 4.68
CA PRO A 133 16.25 -5.52 6.02
C PRO A 133 15.31 -6.71 6.22
N ALA A 134 14.34 -6.95 5.34
CA ALA A 134 13.41 -8.08 5.46
C ALA A 134 14.09 -9.44 5.26
N VAL A 135 15.19 -9.49 4.48
CA VAL A 135 15.89 -10.73 4.12
C VAL A 135 17.08 -11.07 5.02
N TRP A 136 17.38 -10.25 6.04
CA TRP A 136 18.55 -10.45 6.91
C TRP A 136 18.54 -11.77 7.71
N PRO A 137 17.42 -12.21 8.33
CA PRO A 137 17.41 -13.46 9.09
C PRO A 137 17.69 -14.69 8.22
N ASP A 138 17.16 -14.68 7.00
CA ASP A 138 17.39 -15.75 6.03
C ASP A 138 18.81 -15.71 5.47
N THR A 139 19.36 -14.50 5.31
CA THR A 139 20.75 -14.29 4.91
C THR A 139 21.73 -14.82 5.94
N GLU A 140 21.51 -14.58 7.24
CA GLU A 140 22.37 -15.13 8.29
C GLU A 140 22.33 -16.67 8.32
N ARG A 141 21.15 -17.27 8.12
CA ARG A 141 21.02 -18.73 8.01
C ARG A 141 21.80 -19.27 6.82
N LEU A 142 21.68 -18.62 5.66
CA LEU A 142 22.42 -18.96 4.47
C LEU A 142 23.94 -18.84 4.69
N LEU A 143 24.40 -17.77 5.34
CA LEU A 143 25.82 -17.59 5.64
C LEU A 143 26.37 -18.66 6.57
N LYS A 144 25.60 -19.10 7.58
CA LYS A 144 25.98 -20.24 8.43
C LYS A 144 26.11 -21.54 7.64
N GLU A 145 25.18 -21.81 6.72
CA GLU A 145 25.26 -22.99 5.85
C GLU A 145 26.48 -22.96 4.91
N LEU A 146 26.94 -21.76 4.55
CA LEU A 146 28.03 -21.57 3.61
C LEU A 146 29.41 -21.41 4.26
N GLU A 147 29.52 -21.51 5.59
CA GLU A 147 30.82 -21.45 6.32
C GLU A 147 31.82 -22.50 5.81
N GLY A 148 31.35 -23.64 5.29
CA GLY A 148 32.20 -24.68 4.69
C GLY A 148 32.92 -24.28 3.40
N TYR A 149 32.64 -23.11 2.82
CA TYR A 149 33.26 -22.62 1.58
C TYR A 149 34.30 -21.51 1.79
N GLU A 150 34.76 -21.31 3.03
CA GLU A 150 35.78 -20.29 3.39
C GLU A 150 35.35 -18.89 2.88
N ILE A 151 34.20 -18.42 3.40
CA ILE A 151 33.67 -17.10 3.04
C ILE A 151 34.45 -16.01 3.79
N GLU A 152 35.02 -15.08 3.04
CA GLU A 152 35.49 -13.79 3.55
C GLU A 152 34.31 -12.81 3.61
N ARG A 153 34.02 -12.34 4.82
CA ARG A 153 32.98 -11.36 5.12
C ARG A 153 33.58 -9.96 5.06
N LEU A 154 33.19 -9.17 4.08
CA LEU A 154 33.68 -7.82 3.84
C LEU A 154 32.61 -6.81 4.28
N ILE A 155 33.04 -5.76 4.97
CA ILE A 155 32.21 -4.58 5.29
C ILE A 155 32.73 -3.48 4.38
N GLU A 156 31.88 -2.85 3.57
CA GLU A 156 32.34 -1.74 2.73
C GLU A 156 32.73 -0.59 3.68
N PRO A 157 33.92 0.03 3.53
CA PRO A 157 34.18 1.26 4.24
C PRO A 157 33.14 2.29 3.77
N LEU A 158 32.38 2.85 4.71
CA LEU A 158 31.54 4.02 4.42
C LEU A 158 32.48 5.17 4.02
N ASP A 159 32.63 5.40 2.73
CA ASP A 159 33.05 6.69 2.18
C ASP A 159 31.89 7.70 2.27
#